data_AF-A0A2E7HBA5-F1
#
_entry.id   AF-A0A2E7HBA5-F1
#
_cell.length_a   1.000
_cell.length_b   1.000
_cell.length_c   1.000
_cell.angle_alpha   90.00
_cell.angle_beta   90.00
_cell.angle_gamma   90.00
#
_symmetry.space_group_name_H-M   'P 1'
#
loop_
_entity.id
_entity.type
_entity.pdbx_description
1 polymer ?
#
loop_
_entity_poly.entity_id
_entity_poly.type
_entity_poly.pdbx_seq_one_letter_code
_entity_poly.pdbx_strand_id
1 'polypeptide(L)'
;MAILLLTVVTLAYAGYNLFVKVSGDHMPETATSTVLATYCLQMGAMASTTVFLAFLTFQGGHSLRLSGSAYGWAVVAGLCIGIAEVCYFYIFGGVGGIKPLPANLVIPTVVAGTIVITLVVSFFVFKERLSFLQIVGAAMIIGGIVVMFTGHRGVGHV
;
A
#
# COMPACT_ATOMS: atom_id res chain seq x y z
N MET A 1 -11.97 -20.44 -0.97
CA MET A 1 -12.11 -19.26 -1.86
C MET A 1 -11.51 -18.00 -1.24
N ALA A 2 -11.94 -17.56 -0.06
CA ALA A 2 -11.43 -16.34 0.59
C ALA A 2 -9.91 -16.36 0.83
N ILE A 3 -9.35 -17.46 1.36
CA ILE A 3 -7.90 -17.57 1.61
C ILE A 3 -7.09 -17.40 0.33
N LEU A 4 -7.54 -17.98 -0.79
CA LEU A 4 -6.86 -17.86 -2.08
C LEU A 4 -6.80 -16.39 -2.54
N LEU A 5 -7.93 -15.67 -2.45
CA LEU A 5 -7.98 -14.25 -2.79
C LEU A 5 -7.08 -13.41 -1.88
N LEU A 6 -7.10 -13.68 -0.57
CA LEU A 6 -6.23 -12.99 0.39
C LEU A 6 -4.74 -13.21 0.06
N THR A 7 -4.36 -14.45 -0.29
CA THR A 7 -2.98 -14.75 -0.71
C THR A 7 -2.62 -14.02 -1.99
N VAL A 8 -3.48 -14.03 -3.01
CA VAL A 8 -3.22 -13.33 -4.29
C VAL A 8 -3.07 -11.82 -4.07
N VAL A 9 -3.96 -11.20 -3.29
CA VAL A 9 -3.87 -9.77 -2.95
C VAL A 9 -2.57 -9.47 -2.19
N THR A 10 -2.20 -10.33 -1.24
CA THR A 10 -0.96 -10.16 -0.47
C THR A 10 0.26 -10.24 -1.37
N LEU A 11 0.31 -11.21 -2.29
CA LEU A 11 1.40 -11.37 -3.25
C LEU A 11 1.49 -10.19 -4.22
N ALA A 12 0.35 -9.73 -4.75
CA ALA A 12 0.29 -8.58 -5.65
C ALA A 12 0.75 -7.30 -4.93
N TYR A 13 0.31 -7.09 -3.68
CA TYR A 13 0.68 -5.92 -2.89
C TYR A 13 2.14 -5.95 -2.44
N ALA A 14 2.67 -7.12 -2.08
CA ALA A 14 4.10 -7.30 -1.80
C ALA A 14 4.93 -7.02 -3.06
N GLY A 15 4.53 -7.56 -4.21
CA GLY A 15 5.16 -7.29 -5.51
C GLY A 15 5.17 -5.80 -5.84
N TYR A 16 4.03 -5.12 -5.69
CA TYR A 16 3.92 -3.66 -5.84
C TYR A 16 4.95 -2.93 -4.99
N ASN A 17 5.02 -3.19 -3.67
CA ASN A 17 5.94 -2.48 -2.78
C ASN A 17 7.41 -2.70 -3.17
N LEU A 18 7.75 -3.92 -3.58
CA LEU A 18 9.10 -4.25 -4.05
C LEU A 18 9.43 -3.55 -5.37
N PHE A 19 8.52 -3.54 -6.34
CA PHE A 19 8.73 -2.86 -7.63
C PHE A 19 8.81 -1.34 -7.48
N VAL A 20 8.04 -0.74 -6.56
CA VAL A 20 8.15 0.68 -6.23
C VAL A 20 9.54 0.99 -5.66
N LYS A 21 10.08 0.14 -4.78
CA LYS A 21 11.46 0.28 -4.30
C LYS A 21 12.47 0.18 -5.44
N VAL A 22 12.37 -0.85 -6.28
CA VAL A 22 13.26 -1.04 -7.44
C VAL A 22 13.21 0.17 -8.36
N SER A 23 12.02 0.70 -8.65
CA SER A 23 11.86 1.90 -9.46
C SER A 23 12.45 3.14 -8.77
N GLY A 24 12.41 3.23 -7.44
CA GLY A 24 13.07 4.29 -6.66
C GLY A 24 14.60 4.22 -6.76
N ASP A 25 15.18 3.03 -6.72
CA ASP A 25 16.64 2.84 -6.82
C ASP A 25 17.20 3.18 -8.21
N HIS A 26 16.36 3.18 -9.25
CA HIS A 26 16.73 3.60 -10.61
C HIS A 26 16.46 5.08 -10.89
N MET A 27 16.08 5.87 -9.88
CA MET A 27 15.85 7.30 -10.06
C MET A 27 17.19 8.03 -10.27
N PRO A 28 17.31 8.89 -11.29
CA PRO A 28 18.50 9.70 -11.48
C PRO A 28 18.75 10.61 -10.26
N GLU A 29 20.01 10.81 -9.87
CA GLU A 29 20.38 11.75 -8.79
C GLU A 29 19.96 13.20 -9.10
N THR A 30 19.71 13.51 -10.37
CA THR A 30 19.20 14.81 -10.84
C THR A 30 17.68 14.95 -10.74
N ALA A 31 16.95 13.89 -10.36
CA ALA A 31 15.50 13.92 -10.24
C ALA A 31 15.06 14.83 -9.09
N THR A 32 14.32 15.89 -9.42
CA THR A 32 13.79 16.86 -8.44
C THR A 32 12.41 16.48 -7.91
N SER A 33 11.71 15.57 -8.59
CA SER A 33 10.38 15.10 -8.24
C SER A 33 10.15 13.68 -8.72
N THR A 34 9.39 12.90 -7.93
CA THR A 34 9.02 11.51 -8.25
C THR A 34 7.60 11.37 -8.81
N VAL A 35 6.92 12.49 -9.03
CA VAL A 35 5.52 12.53 -9.50
C VAL A 35 5.37 11.82 -10.85
N LEU A 36 6.37 11.90 -11.74
CA LEU A 36 6.32 11.21 -13.03
C LEU A 36 6.32 9.68 -12.87
N ALA A 37 7.09 9.13 -11.93
CA ALA A 37 7.09 7.70 -11.63
C ALA A 37 5.73 7.25 -11.08
N THR A 38 5.14 8.07 -10.21
CA THR A 38 3.78 7.83 -9.68
C THR A 38 2.73 7.86 -10.80
N TYR A 39 2.84 8.82 -11.72
CA TYR A 39 1.95 8.91 -12.88
C TYR A 39 2.04 7.66 -13.78
N CYS A 40 3.26 7.19 -14.08
CA CYS A 40 3.47 5.94 -14.82
C CYS A 40 2.85 4.74 -14.12
N LEU A 41 2.98 4.65 -12.79
CA LEU A 41 2.37 3.60 -11.99
C LEU A 41 0.83 3.64 -12.11
N GLN A 42 0.21 4.81 -11.97
CA GLN A 42 -1.24 4.97 -12.08
C GLN A 42 -1.76 4.63 -13.49
N MET A 43 -1.02 4.97 -14.54
CA MET A 43 -1.37 4.54 -15.90
C MET A 43 -1.33 3.02 -16.05
N GLY A 44 -0.35 2.34 -15.46
CA GLY A 44 -0.30 0.87 -15.42
C GLY A 44 -1.49 0.25 -14.68
N ALA A 45 -1.84 0.81 -13.51
CA ALA A 45 -2.99 0.38 -12.73
C ALA A 45 -4.30 0.58 -13.50
N MET A 46 -4.49 1.74 -14.13
CA MET A 46 -5.64 2.03 -14.97
C MET A 46 -5.74 1.10 -16.17
N ALA A 47 -4.62 0.85 -16.86
CA ALA A 47 -4.59 -0.06 -18.01
C ALA A 47 -5.00 -1.49 -17.61
N SER A 48 -4.43 -2.03 -16.53
CA SER A 48 -4.78 -3.36 -16.03
C SER A 48 -6.26 -3.49 -15.68
N THR A 49 -6.82 -2.47 -15.01
CA THR A 49 -8.25 -2.45 -14.64
C THR A 49 -9.14 -2.32 -15.88
N THR A 50 -8.71 -1.53 -16.87
CA THR A 50 -9.45 -1.35 -18.13
C THR A 50 -9.51 -2.64 -18.95
N VAL A 51 -8.41 -3.41 -19.01
CA VAL A 51 -8.39 -4.73 -19.66
C VAL A 51 -9.38 -5.67 -18.96
N PHE A 52 -9.39 -5.68 -17.63
CA PHE A 52 -10.31 -6.54 -16.86
C PHE A 52 -11.77 -6.13 -17.05
N LEU A 53 -12.05 -4.82 -17.08
CA LEU A 53 -13.37 -4.28 -17.36
C LEU A 53 -13.85 -4.66 -18.77
N ALA A 54 -12.98 -4.53 -19.78
CA ALA A 54 -13.30 -4.93 -21.14
C ALA A 54 -13.62 -6.43 -21.21
N PHE A 55 -12.78 -7.26 -20.60
CA PHE A 55 -12.99 -8.71 -20.53
C PHE A 55 -14.34 -9.09 -19.90
N LEU A 56 -14.70 -8.48 -18.76
CA LEU A 56 -15.99 -8.68 -18.09
C LEU A 56 -17.17 -8.23 -18.95
N THR A 57 -17.00 -7.12 -19.67
CA THR A 57 -18.05 -6.60 -20.56
C THR A 57 -18.26 -7.53 -21.76
N PHE A 58 -17.18 -8.10 -22.31
CA PHE A 58 -17.25 -9.07 -23.42
C PHE A 58 -17.81 -10.43 -23.02
N GLN A 59 -17.61 -10.89 -21.79
CA GLN A 59 -18.26 -12.12 -21.29
C GLN A 59 -19.78 -11.98 -21.16
N GLY A 60 -20.30 -10.76 -20.99
CA GLY A 60 -21.71 -10.52 -20.70
C GLY A 60 -22.13 -11.00 -19.30
N GLY A 61 -23.37 -10.72 -18.91
CA GLY A 61 -23.98 -11.25 -17.68
C GLY A 61 -23.61 -10.56 -16.35
N HIS A 62 -22.71 -9.57 -16.35
CA HIS A 62 -22.29 -8.86 -15.14
C HIS A 62 -22.96 -7.47 -15.03
N SER A 63 -23.63 -7.19 -13.91
CA SER A 63 -24.19 -5.86 -13.64
C SER A 63 -23.10 -4.92 -13.11
N LEU A 64 -22.53 -4.08 -13.97
CA LEU A 64 -21.51 -3.08 -13.61
C LEU A 64 -22.10 -1.80 -12.99
N ARG A 65 -23.39 -1.81 -12.61
CA ARG A 65 -24.07 -0.68 -11.98
C ARG A 65 -23.82 -0.68 -10.48
N LEU A 66 -23.12 0.35 -10.01
CA LEU A 66 -22.93 0.62 -8.59
C LEU A 66 -23.81 1.78 -8.13
N SER A 67 -24.03 1.90 -6.82
CA SER A 67 -24.69 3.07 -6.22
C SER A 67 -23.84 4.33 -6.39
N GLY A 68 -24.46 5.50 -6.55
CA GLY A 68 -23.74 6.79 -6.64
C GLY A 68 -22.79 7.03 -5.47
N SER A 69 -23.16 6.58 -4.26
CA SER A 69 -22.31 6.64 -3.08
C SER A 69 -21.04 5.77 -3.19
N ALA A 70 -21.13 4.61 -3.85
CA ALA A 70 -19.99 3.71 -4.02
C ALA A 70 -18.93 4.34 -4.93
N TYR A 71 -19.34 5.05 -5.99
CA TYR A 71 -18.42 5.82 -6.82
C TYR A 71 -17.73 6.95 -6.03
N GLY A 72 -18.47 7.67 -5.19
CA GLY A 72 -17.91 8.73 -4.34
C GLY A 72 -16.80 8.23 -3.40
N TRP A 73 -17.06 7.14 -2.67
CA TRP A 73 -16.06 6.53 -1.80
C TRP A 73 -14.87 5.94 -2.57
N ALA A 74 -15.09 5.38 -3.77
CA ALA A 74 -14.01 4.90 -4.62
C ALA A 74 -13.07 6.02 -5.07
N VAL A 75 -13.59 7.21 -5.38
CA VAL A 75 -12.77 8.38 -5.72
C VAL A 75 -11.91 8.82 -4.53
N VAL A 76 -12.49 8.89 -3.33
CA VAL A 76 -11.75 9.26 -2.11
C VAL A 76 -10.63 8.24 -1.83
N ALA A 77 -10.91 6.94 -1.98
CA ALA A 77 -9.90 5.91 -1.84
C ALA A 77 -8.76 6.06 -2.87
N GLY A 78 -9.09 6.36 -4.13
CA GLY A 78 -8.11 6.63 -5.18
C GLY A 78 -7.20 7.82 -4.87
N LEU A 79 -7.76 8.91 -4.33
CA LEU A 79 -6.98 10.07 -3.90
C LEU A 79 -5.99 9.72 -2.77
N CYS A 80 -6.43 8.93 -1.78
CA CYS A 80 -5.56 8.48 -0.70
C CYS A 80 -4.38 7.63 -1.21
N ILE A 81 -4.64 6.71 -2.16
CA ILE A 81 -3.60 5.88 -2.77
C ILE A 81 -2.62 6.74 -3.57
N GLY A 82 -3.12 7.70 -4.37
CA GLY A 82 -2.26 8.58 -5.14
C GLY A 82 -1.30 9.40 -4.26
N ILE A 83 -1.78 9.93 -3.13
CA ILE A 83 -0.92 10.64 -2.16
C ILE A 83 0.11 9.68 -1.56
N ALA A 84 -0.30 8.48 -1.15
CA ALA A 84 0.59 7.49 -0.56
C ALA A 84 1.71 7.08 -1.52
N GLU A 85 1.40 6.87 -2.80
CA GLU A 85 2.36 6.52 -3.85
C GLU A 85 3.40 7.60 -4.07
N VAL A 86 2.98 8.87 -4.14
CA VAL A 86 3.91 10.00 -4.23
C VAL A 86 4.88 9.94 -3.04
N CYS A 87 4.36 9.86 -1.82
CA CYS A 87 5.20 9.78 -0.62
C CYS A 87 6.16 8.57 -0.64
N TYR A 88 5.69 7.40 -1.06
CA TYR A 88 6.52 6.20 -1.17
C TYR A 88 7.70 6.40 -2.12
N PHE A 89 7.45 6.96 -3.29
CA PHE A 89 8.51 7.23 -4.24
C PHE A 89 9.48 8.30 -3.74
N TYR A 90 9.01 9.34 -3.05
CA TYR A 90 9.90 10.32 -2.41
C TYR A 90 10.82 9.65 -1.36
N ILE A 91 10.27 8.74 -0.54
CA ILE A 91 11.03 8.01 0.49
C ILE A 91 12.07 7.07 -0.14
N PHE A 92 11.70 6.34 -1.19
CA PHE A 92 12.60 5.37 -1.81
C PHE A 92 13.61 5.98 -2.79
N GLY A 93 13.21 7.00 -3.55
CA GLY A 93 14.06 7.71 -4.49
C GLY A 93 14.99 8.72 -3.83
N GLY A 94 14.83 9.00 -2.53
CA GLY A 94 15.68 9.96 -1.82
C GLY A 94 15.57 11.41 -2.33
N VAL A 95 14.46 11.73 -2.97
CA VAL A 95 14.22 13.03 -3.61
C VAL A 95 13.74 14.05 -2.57
N GLY A 96 14.12 15.32 -2.72
CA GLY A 96 13.69 16.39 -1.80
C GLY A 96 14.48 16.48 -0.49
N GLY A 97 15.74 15.99 -0.48
CA GLY A 97 16.64 16.10 0.67
C GLY A 97 16.47 15.02 1.74
N ILE A 98 15.64 14.01 1.47
CA ILE A 98 15.42 12.86 2.35
C ILE A 98 16.41 11.76 1.98
N LYS A 99 17.13 11.19 2.96
CA LYS A 99 17.97 10.01 2.69
C LYS A 99 17.08 8.82 2.31
N PRO A 100 17.38 8.10 1.21
CA PRO A 100 16.60 6.95 0.81
C PRO A 100 16.61 5.91 1.92
N LEU A 101 15.41 5.52 2.37
CA LEU A 101 15.26 4.53 3.42
C LEU A 101 15.20 3.12 2.82
N PRO A 102 15.73 2.11 3.51
CA PRO A 102 15.72 0.74 3.01
C PRO A 102 14.30 0.15 3.08
N ALA A 103 13.95 -0.68 2.10
CA ALA A 103 12.63 -1.30 1.98
C ALA A 103 12.25 -2.17 3.19
N ASN A 104 13.25 -2.79 3.83
CA ASN A 104 13.05 -3.58 5.06
C ASN A 104 12.58 -2.74 6.25
N LEU A 105 12.69 -1.41 6.22
CA LEU A 105 12.14 -0.53 7.23
C LEU A 105 10.81 0.09 6.79
N VAL A 106 10.79 0.66 5.59
CA VAL A 106 9.64 1.44 5.12
C VAL A 106 8.41 0.56 4.96
N ILE A 107 8.56 -0.59 4.28
CA ILE A 107 7.42 -1.45 3.96
C ILE A 107 6.77 -2.00 5.24
N PRO A 108 7.51 -2.62 6.19
CA PRO A 108 6.89 -3.12 7.42
C PRO A 108 6.28 -2.01 8.27
N THR A 109 6.92 -0.83 8.34
CA THR A 109 6.41 0.30 9.12
C THR A 109 5.08 0.81 8.57
N VAL A 110 4.98 1.03 7.26
CA VAL A 110 3.74 1.54 6.65
C VAL A 110 2.64 0.49 6.68
N VAL A 111 2.94 -0.75 6.26
CA VAL A 111 1.94 -1.84 6.22
C VAL A 111 1.39 -2.15 7.60
N ALA A 112 2.22 -2.11 8.63
CA ALA A 112 1.70 -2.33 9.96
C ALA A 112 1.03 -1.10 10.56
N GLY A 113 1.53 0.10 10.28
CA GLY A 113 0.86 1.33 10.68
C GLY A 113 -0.58 1.37 10.15
N THR A 114 -0.80 0.94 8.90
CA THR A 114 -2.14 0.83 8.33
C THR A 114 -2.97 -0.25 9.01
N ILE A 115 -2.41 -1.40 9.41
CA ILE A 115 -3.14 -2.41 10.19
C ILE A 115 -3.65 -1.83 11.51
N VAL A 116 -2.80 -1.14 12.27
CA VAL A 116 -3.17 -0.55 13.57
C VAL A 116 -4.26 0.50 13.40
N ILE A 117 -4.07 1.44 12.47
CA ILE A 117 -5.05 2.50 12.19
C ILE A 117 -6.37 1.87 11.74
N THR A 118 -6.33 0.87 10.86
CA THR A 118 -7.53 0.18 10.37
C THR A 118 -8.26 -0.52 11.51
N LEU A 119 -7.57 -1.20 12.42
CA LEU A 119 -8.20 -1.84 13.58
C LEU A 119 -8.87 -0.82 14.51
N VAL A 120 -8.22 0.32 14.76
CA VAL A 120 -8.80 1.41 15.56
C VAL A 120 -10.05 1.96 14.87
N VAL A 121 -9.96 2.25 13.57
CA VAL A 121 -11.10 2.75 12.78
C VAL A 121 -12.22 1.72 12.69
N SER A 122 -11.92 0.43 12.52
CA SER A 122 -12.90 -0.66 12.54
C SER A 122 -13.66 -0.75 13.86
N PHE A 123 -12.95 -0.56 14.97
CA PHE A 123 -13.58 -0.54 16.28
C PHE A 123 -14.48 0.69 16.48
N PHE A 124 -14.00 1.90 16.15
CA PHE A 124 -14.72 3.15 16.44
C PHE A 124 -15.77 3.54 15.39
N VAL A 125 -15.45 3.38 14.11
CA VAL A 125 -16.29 3.84 12.98
C VAL A 125 -17.18 2.72 12.48
N PHE A 126 -16.62 1.55 12.18
CA PHE A 126 -17.40 0.42 11.65
C PHE A 126 -18.13 -0.37 12.74
N LYS A 127 -17.84 -0.10 14.03
CA LYS A 127 -18.44 -0.74 15.22
C LYS A 127 -18.32 -2.27 15.18
N GLU A 128 -17.26 -2.77 14.56
CA GLU A 128 -17.01 -4.20 14.44
C GLU A 128 -16.50 -4.74 15.79
N ARG A 129 -17.03 -5.90 16.22
CA ARG A 129 -16.57 -6.54 17.46
C ARG A 129 -15.24 -7.23 17.20
N LEU A 130 -14.16 -6.65 17.71
CA LEU A 130 -12.84 -7.26 17.70
C LEU A 130 -12.77 -8.39 18.75
N SER A 131 -12.33 -9.56 18.32
CA SER A 131 -12.03 -10.66 19.24
C SER A 131 -10.77 -10.35 20.05
N PHE A 132 -10.71 -10.81 21.30
CA PHE A 132 -9.53 -10.67 22.14
C PHE A 132 -8.26 -11.23 21.46
N LEU A 133 -8.39 -12.33 20.71
CA LEU A 133 -7.29 -12.92 19.94
C LEU A 133 -6.80 -12.00 18.80
N GLN A 134 -7.68 -11.22 18.18
CA GLN A 134 -7.30 -10.25 17.14
C GLN A 134 -6.51 -9.08 17.73
N ILE A 135 -6.88 -8.63 18.94
CA ILE A 135 -6.16 -7.58 19.66
C ILE A 135 -4.75 -8.06 20.05
N VAL A 136 -4.63 -9.28 20.56
CA VAL A 136 -3.32 -9.88 20.86
C VAL A 136 -2.47 -10.03 19.59
N GLY A 137 -3.07 -10.51 18.49
CA GLY A 137 -2.38 -10.60 17.20
C GLY A 137 -1.89 -9.23 16.70
N ALA A 138 -2.71 -8.19 16.82
CA ALA A 138 -2.32 -6.83 16.47
C ALA A 138 -1.15 -6.32 17.33
N ALA A 139 -1.19 -6.57 18.65
CA ALA A 139 -0.10 -6.23 19.56
C ALA A 139 1.21 -6.95 19.20
N MET A 140 1.13 -8.22 18.79
CA MET A 140 2.31 -8.98 18.31
C MET A 140 2.88 -8.41 17.01
N ILE A 141 2.02 -7.99 16.07
CA ILE A 141 2.46 -7.32 14.84
C ILE A 141 3.24 -6.05 15.21
N ILE A 142 2.64 -5.17 16.03
CA ILE A 142 3.27 -3.93 16.54
C ILE A 142 4.62 -4.24 17.19
N GLY A 143 4.65 -5.21 18.11
CA GLY A 143 5.87 -5.63 18.81
C GLY A 143 6.96 -6.10 17.86
N GLY A 144 6.61 -6.91 16.85
CA GLY A 144 7.55 -7.38 15.84
C GLY A 144 8.21 -6.24 15.06
N ILE A 145 7.48 -5.17 14.74
CA ILE A 145 8.05 -4.02 14.02
C ILE A 145 8.94 -3.19 14.93
N VAL A 146 8.56 -2.98 16.19
CA VAL A 146 9.42 -2.27 17.15
C VAL A 146 10.77 -2.98 17.27
N VAL A 147 10.77 -4.32 17.31
CA VAL A 147 12.00 -5.12 17.27
C VAL A 147 12.76 -4.93 15.95
N MET A 148 12.06 -4.94 14.81
CA MET A 148 12.69 -4.73 13.50
C MET A 148 13.34 -3.33 13.37
N PHE A 149 12.69 -2.30 13.91
CA PHE A 149 13.17 -0.93 13.90
C PHE A 149 14.33 -0.70 14.88
N THR A 150 14.26 -1.29 16.07
CA THR A 150 15.35 -1.23 17.06
C THR A 150 16.58 -2.00 16.59
N GLY A 151 16.39 -3.15 15.91
CA GLY A 151 17.46 -3.88 15.24
C GLY A 151 18.19 -3.05 14.18
N HIS A 152 17.46 -2.24 13.38
CA HIS A 152 18.09 -1.34 12.41
C HIS A 152 18.95 -0.24 13.06
N ARG A 153 18.49 0.34 14.19
CA ARG A 153 19.30 1.32 14.94
C ARG A 153 20.59 0.71 15.51
N GLY A 154 20.61 -0.59 15.81
CA GLY A 154 21.79 -1.29 16.29
C GLY A 154 22.88 -1.54 15.22
N VAL A 155 22.52 -1.55 13.93
CA VAL A 155 23.46 -1.81 12.82
C VAL A 155 24.13 -0.54 12.29
N GLY A 156 23.63 0.65 12.64
CA GLY A 156 24.23 1.94 12.25
C GLY A 156 25.51 2.34 13.01
N HIS A 157 26.03 1.46 13.86
CA HIS A 157 27.23 1.68 14.69
C HIS A 157 28.33 0.63 14.50
N VAL A 158 28.32 -0.10 13.37
CA VAL A 158 29.43 -0.98 12.97
C VAL A 158 30.02 -0.50 11.65
#